data_AF-A0A2K1QE08-F1
#
_entry.id   AF-A0A2K1QE08-F1
#
_cell.length_a   1.000
_cell.length_b   1.000
_cell.length_c   1.000
_cell.angle_alpha   90.00
_cell.angle_beta   90.00
_cell.angle_gamma   90.00
#
_symmetry.space_group_name_H-M   'P 1'
#
loop_
_entity.id
_entity.type
_entity.pdbx_description
1 polymer ?
#
loop_
_entity_poly.entity_id
_entity_poly.type
_entity_poly.pdbx_seq_one_letter_code
_entity_poly.pdbx_strand_id
1 'polypeptide(L)' 'MAALTDITHFETERELRTCFPLMNILRRQLTSETEFIQQIKRQQIQGYHLVGLEQEGKPIVLAGYRELENFINVPAT' A
#
# COMPACT_ATOMS: atom_id res chain seq x y z
N MET A 1 -14.89 -1.16 21.69
CA MET A 1 -13.99 -1.27 20.51
C MET A 1 -14.01 0.08 19.82
N ALA A 2 -12.89 0.80 19.79
CA ALA A 2 -12.80 2.03 19.01
C ALA A 2 -12.84 1.68 17.52
N ALA A 3 -13.60 2.43 16.73
CA ALA A 3 -13.63 2.25 15.28
C ALA A 3 -12.31 2.74 14.69
N LEU A 4 -11.66 1.91 13.87
CA LEU A 4 -10.51 2.30 13.07
C LEU A 4 -11.02 2.98 11.79
N THR A 5 -11.08 4.31 11.78
CA THR A 5 -11.62 5.10 10.66
C THR A 5 -10.56 5.90 9.91
N ASP A 6 -9.38 6.07 10.47
CA ASP A 6 -8.33 6.90 9.86
C ASP A 6 -7.43 6.07 8.95
N ILE A 7 -7.34 6.48 7.69
CA ILE A 7 -6.49 5.85 6.68
C ILE A 7 -5.10 6.48 6.76
N THR A 8 -4.09 5.68 7.11
CA THR A 8 -2.68 6.07 7.12
C THR A 8 -2.04 5.80 5.77
N HIS A 9 -1.23 6.75 5.29
CA HIS A 9 -0.34 6.57 4.14
C HIS A 9 1.04 6.12 4.62
N PHE A 10 1.54 5.02 4.06
CA PHE A 10 2.86 4.49 4.37
C PHE A 10 3.85 4.89 3.26
N GLU A 11 4.69 5.88 3.54
CA GLU A 11 5.57 6.48 2.53
C GLU A 11 7.04 6.17 2.81
N THR A 12 7.43 6.25 4.08
CA THR A 12 8.83 6.12 4.46
C THR A 12 9.26 4.67 4.54
N GLU A 13 10.56 4.41 4.38
CA GLU A 13 11.09 3.05 4.53
C GLU A 13 10.79 2.43 5.89
N ARG A 14 10.79 3.25 6.95
CA ARG A 14 10.47 2.83 8.32
C ARG A 14 9.02 2.36 8.43
N GLU A 15 8.09 3.08 7.82
CA GLU A 15 6.67 2.70 7.74
C GLU A 15 6.46 1.45 6.91
N LEU A 16 7.16 1.31 5.78
CA LEU A 16 7.06 0.10 4.96
C LEU A 16 7.54 -1.15 5.71
N ARG A 17 8.56 -1.04 6.57
CA ARG A 17 8.99 -2.14 7.45
C ARG A 17 7.87 -2.63 8.37
N THR A 18 7.07 -1.73 8.96
CA THR A 18 5.97 -2.13 9.84
C THR A 18 4.84 -2.85 9.08
N CYS A 19 4.73 -2.60 7.77
CA CYS A 19 3.75 -3.24 6.90
C CYS A 19 4.13 -4.66 6.46
N PHE A 20 5.43 -4.99 6.43
CA PHE A 20 5.93 -6.25 5.87
C PHE A 20 5.33 -7.51 6.54
N PRO A 21 5.24 -7.62 7.88
CA PRO A 21 4.68 -8.81 8.51
C PRO A 21 3.25 -9.12 8.06
N LEU A 22 2.40 -8.09 7.95
CA LEU A 22 1.03 -8.24 7.45
C LEU A 22 1.02 -8.57 5.95
N MET A 23 1.87 -7.92 5.16
CA MET A 23 1.95 -8.19 3.72
C MET A 23 2.40 -9.62 3.41
N ASN A 24 3.29 -10.20 4.22
CA ASN A 24 3.70 -11.61 4.09
C ASN A 24 2.53 -12.58 4.38
N ILE A 25 1.64 -12.24 5.31
CA ILE A 25 0.42 -13.04 5.56
C ILE A 25 -0.53 -12.97 4.35
N LEU A 26 -0.74 -11.76 3.81
CA LEU A 26 -1.62 -11.52 2.65
C LEU A 26 -1.05 -12.11 1.35
N ARG A 27 0.27 -12.10 1.21
CA ARG A 27 1.02 -12.57 0.04
C ARG A 27 2.18 -13.47 0.50
N ARG A 28 1.87 -14.72 0.84
CA ARG A 28 2.85 -15.71 1.36
C ARG A 28 4.09 -15.94 0.50
N GLN A 29 4.08 -15.50 -0.74
CA GLN A 29 5.22 -15.56 -1.66
C GLN A 29 6.23 -14.43 -1.44
N LEU A 30 5.90 -13.42 -0.64
CA LEU A 30 6.75 -12.29 -0.32
C LEU A 30 7.67 -12.62 0.86
N THR A 31 8.86 -13.13 0.56
CA THR A 31 9.77 -13.70 1.57
C THR A 31 10.84 -12.74 2.08
N SER A 32 11.00 -11.57 1.46
CA SER A 32 12.07 -10.62 1.76
C SER A 32 11.53 -9.22 2.04
N GLU A 33 11.77 -8.73 3.26
CA GLU A 33 11.42 -7.36 3.67
C GLU A 33 12.10 -6.32 2.79
N THR A 34 13.39 -6.51 2.52
CA THR A 34 14.17 -5.59 1.70
C THR A 34 13.65 -5.53 0.27
N GLU A 35 13.33 -6.68 -0.34
CA GLU A 35 12.79 -6.72 -1.70
C GLU A 35 11.39 -6.08 -1.77
N PHE A 36 10.54 -6.34 -0.77
CA PHE A 36 9.24 -5.69 -0.62
C PHE A 36 9.38 -4.17 -0.60
N ILE A 37 10.23 -3.65 0.28
CA ILE A 37 10.47 -2.20 0.42
C ILE A 37 10.97 -1.61 -0.88
N GLN A 38 11.96 -2.24 -1.51
CA GLN A 38 12.51 -1.77 -2.79
C GLN A 38 11.45 -1.76 -3.89
N GLN A 39 10.59 -2.79 -3.93
CA GLN A 39 9.49 -2.86 -4.88
C GLN A 39 8.47 -1.74 -4.66
N ILE A 40 8.03 -1.52 -3.42
CA ILE A 40 7.09 -0.45 -3.10
C ILE A 40 7.68 0.92 -3.45
N LYS A 41 8.94 1.19 -3.09
CA LYS A 41 9.60 2.46 -3.47
C LYS A 41 9.62 2.69 -4.98
N ARG A 42 9.94 1.67 -5.77
CA ARG A 42 9.88 1.76 -7.24
C ARG A 42 8.46 2.05 -7.74
N GLN A 43 7.45 1.44 -7.12
CA GLN A 43 6.06 1.67 -7.48
C GLN A 43 5.56 3.06 -7.04
N GLN A 44 6.02 3.58 -5.91
CA GLN A 44 5.70 4.94 -5.43
C GLN A 44 6.18 6.01 -6.39
N ILE A 45 7.37 5.85 -6.98
CA ILE A 45 7.86 6.72 -8.06
C ILE A 45 6.90 6.73 -9.26
N GLN A 46 6.13 5.66 -9.45
CA GLN A 46 5.13 5.51 -10.51
C GLN A 46 3.70 5.83 -10.04
N GLY A 47 3.53 6.52 -8.92
CA GLY A 47 2.22 6.94 -8.40
C GLY A 47 1.44 5.85 -7.66
N TYR A 48 2.09 4.77 -7.22
CA TYR A 48 1.46 3.80 -6.34
C TYR A 48 1.47 4.27 -4.88
N HIS A 49 0.34 4.16 -4.21
CA HIS A 49 0.19 4.47 -2.79
C HIS A 49 -0.15 3.21 -2.01
N LEU A 50 0.56 3.00 -0.90
CA LEU A 50 0.24 1.99 0.10
C LEU A 50 -0.44 2.67 1.28
N VAL A 51 -1.65 2.23 1.60
CA VAL A 51 -2.47 2.79 2.68
C VAL A 51 -3.02 1.68 3.56
N GLY A 52 -3.48 2.04 4.76
CA GLY A 52 -4.07 1.08 5.67
C GLY A 52 -4.64 1.69 6.93
N LEU A 53 -5.07 0.80 7.83
CA LEU A 53 -5.53 1.16 9.16
C LEU A 53 -4.51 0.63 10.18
N GLU A 54 -4.23 1.43 11.20
CA GLU A 54 -3.29 1.08 12.27
C GLU A 54 -4.00 0.92 13.61
N GLN A 55 -3.75 -0.19 14.29
CA GLN A 55 -4.13 -0.37 15.68
C GLN A 55 -2.85 -0.40 16.53
N GLU A 56 -2.74 0.51 17.50
CA GLU A 56 -1.57 0.59 18.40
C GLU A 56 -0.23 0.73 17.64
N GLY A 57 -0.23 1.49 16.54
CA GLY A 57 0.95 1.69 15.68
C GLY A 57 1.35 0.46 14.85
N LYS A 58 0.46 -0.53 14.71
CA LYS A 58 0.65 -1.71 13.87
C LYS A 58 -0.40 -1.75 12.77
N PRO A 59 0.00 -1.90 11.49
CA PRO A 59 -0.95 -2.09 10.40
C PRO A 59 -1.77 -3.36 10.61
N ILE A 60 -3.09 -3.25 10.51
CA ILE A 60 -4.04 -4.37 10.58
C ILE A 60 -4.76 -4.62 9.25
N VAL A 61 -4.79 -3.61 8.37
CA VAL A 61 -5.37 -3.64 7.03
C VAL A 61 -4.43 -2.90 6.10
N LEU A 62 -4.21 -3.43 4.90
CA LEU A 62 -3.41 -2.79 3.86
C LEU A 62 -4.15 -2.83 2.53
N ALA A 63 -4.08 -1.72 1.79
CA ALA A 63 -4.58 -1.59 0.43
C ALA A 63 -3.56 -0.81 -0.41
N GLY A 64 -3.54 -1.09 -1.70
CA GLY A 64 -2.66 -0.43 -2.65
C GLY A 64 -3.45 0.10 -3.83
N TYR A 65 -3.22 1.35 -4.21
CA TYR A 65 -3.88 1.96 -5.36
C TYR A 65 -2.91 2.80 -6.19
N ARG A 66 -3.36 3.15 -7.41
CA ARG A 66 -2.69 4.10 -8.30
C ARG A 66 -3.76 4.94 -8.97
N GLU A 67 -3.52 6.24 -9.04
CA GLU A 67 -4.38 7.15 -9.78
C GLU A 67 -4.12 7.01 -11.29
N LEU A 68 -5.19 6.90 -12.08
CA LEU A 68 -5.12 6.75 -13.53
C LEU A 68 -6.11 7.73 -14.16
N GLU A 69 -5.60 8.63 -14.99
CA GLU A 69 -6.44 9.46 -15.87
C GLU A 69 -6.57 8.77 -17.24
N ASN A 70 -7.78 8.25 -17.52
CA ASN A 70 -8.09 7.65 -18.82
C ASN A 70 -8.94 8.61 -19.65
N PHE A 71 -8.36 9.21 -20.68
CA PHE A 71 -9.11 9.95 -21.69
C PHE A 71 -9.74 8.99 -22.70
N ILE A 72 -10.80 8.28 -22.30
CA ILE A 72 -11.57 7.45 -23.23
C ILE A 72 -12.40 8.38 -24.11
N ASN A 73 -11.97 8.55 -25.35
CA ASN A 73 -12.72 9.27 -26.38
C ASN A 73 -13.69 8.28 -27.03
N VAL A 74 -14.86 8.04 -26.42
CA VAL A 74 -15.93 7.26 -27.07
C VAL A 74 -16.48 8.14 -28.19
N PRO A 75 -16.32 7.79 -29.48
CA PRO A 75 -17.03 8.50 -30.52
C PRO A 75 -18.52 8.14 -30.39
N ALA A 76 -19.38 9.15 -30.22
CA ALA A 76 -20.81 8.97 -30.41
C ALA A 76 -21.03 8.46 -31.83
N THR A 77 -21.47 7.21 -31.96
CA THR A 77 -21.92 6.62 -33.23
C THR A 77 -23.38 6.99 -33.45
#